data_AF-I3QKD8-F1
#
_entry.id   AF-I3QKD8-F1
#
_cell.length_a   1.000
_cell.length_b   1.000
_cell.length_c   1.000
_cell.angle_alpha   90.00
_cell.angle_beta   90.00
_cell.angle_gamma   90.00
#
_symmetry.space_group_name_H-M   'P 1'
#
loop_
_entity.id
_entity.type
_entity.pdbx_description
1 polymer ?
#
loop_
_entity_poly.entity_id
_entity_poly.type
_entity_poly.pdbx_seq_one_letter_code
_entity_poly.pdbx_strand_id
1 'polypeptide(L)'
;MLEHNYLYKNSKTLKNKYGIKDPQRLYERYAHDTAREAMNLRFDPPPQRFGLAYLKLIHWNLFHRSFEWAGHTRDELFTFEDGSSAHMPAMRPKGHKIPFAVGPQIQKELKQLERKLTARNNLQGLSRREFAENAAEVFMTLDHAHPFRKGNGRAQRLFMEKLGQAAGYKIDFSVITKERLTQASIAAMQHGNAQPMKDLFEDITHPQKSLLLREFIFQMRNSGLEKINEYVVIAAKKGVRYDGIYKGCAAEGFVIELEDGFVVGHKDDLKPEQVKTLQNGDPIVFEKSNVQNLKETLIPKETLAPLTNEELAKRLTNNSGVESYRHEVERLSKRVYNKSEALKEIVEMVNIDPSLGPKFADQIAQHPKSFYKLAGRKIFGIKSPNRRHAEETIPQLCEALKSYADMAQHTMENLIEQHQKEQRRIAHSVEKPGRDLQQLFTLSSEQQREVLSLSPILQKQLHTFARQLHNRLSSEEHRAIQENNPLKLSCMLGVSESKAKEITKAVKQTKEAQCQLRTLKISRSSARALTN
;
A
#
# COMPACT_ATOMS: atom_id res chain seq x y z
N MET A 1 7.06 -37.00 40.03
CA MET A 1 6.86 -35.54 40.17
C MET A 1 5.44 -35.19 39.73
N LEU A 2 4.68 -34.41 40.52
CA LEU A 2 3.26 -34.12 40.28
C LEU A 2 2.98 -33.46 38.91
N GLU A 3 3.96 -32.75 38.35
CA GLU A 3 3.88 -32.15 37.00
C GLU A 3 3.63 -33.16 35.87
N HIS A 4 4.06 -34.42 36.04
CA HIS A 4 3.86 -35.48 35.04
C HIS A 4 2.41 -35.93 34.96
N ASN A 5 1.63 -35.69 36.02
CA ASN A 5 0.22 -36.10 36.09
C ASN A 5 -0.68 -35.25 35.19
N TYR A 6 -0.18 -34.14 34.61
CA TYR A 6 -0.86 -33.44 33.52
C TYR A 6 -0.86 -34.23 32.19
N LEU A 7 -0.03 -35.27 32.05
CA LEU A 7 0.15 -36.04 30.83
C LEU A 7 -0.46 -37.44 30.97
N TYR A 8 -0.83 -38.05 29.84
CA TYR A 8 -1.09 -39.49 29.84
C TYR A 8 0.19 -40.27 30.15
N LYS A 9 0.06 -41.41 30.84
CA LYS A 9 1.18 -42.32 31.12
C LYS A 9 1.90 -42.69 29.81
N ASN A 10 3.23 -42.61 29.82
CA ASN A 10 4.11 -42.89 28.67
C ASN A 10 3.81 -42.04 27.41
N SER A 11 3.23 -40.85 27.57
CA SER A 11 2.93 -39.94 26.47
C SER A 11 3.34 -38.49 26.81
N LYS A 12 3.61 -37.69 25.77
CA LYS A 12 3.85 -36.24 25.88
C LYS A 12 2.56 -35.43 25.75
N THR A 13 1.42 -36.09 25.62
CA THR A 13 0.11 -35.47 25.39
C THR A 13 -0.59 -35.17 26.70
N LEU A 14 -1.12 -33.95 26.82
CA LEU A 14 -1.90 -33.50 27.98
C LEU A 14 -3.18 -34.34 28.13
N LYS A 15 -3.51 -34.74 29.35
CA LYS A 15 -4.81 -35.32 29.69
C LYS A 15 -5.91 -34.35 29.25
N ASN A 16 -6.89 -34.86 28.53
CA ASN A 16 -7.97 -34.07 27.95
C ASN A 16 -9.28 -34.85 27.96
N LYS A 17 -10.40 -34.11 27.97
CA LYS A 17 -11.76 -34.65 28.04
C LYS A 17 -12.18 -35.44 26.80
N TYR A 18 -11.40 -35.36 25.71
CA TYR A 18 -11.67 -36.12 24.49
C TYR A 18 -11.01 -37.52 24.50
N GLY A 19 -10.14 -37.82 25.47
CA GLY A 19 -9.38 -39.07 25.49
C GLY A 19 -8.29 -39.17 24.40
N ILE A 20 -7.95 -38.07 23.71
CA ILE A 20 -7.03 -38.08 22.56
C ILE A 20 -5.58 -38.12 23.08
N LYS A 21 -4.83 -39.17 22.70
CA LYS A 21 -3.41 -39.35 23.09
C LYS A 21 -2.41 -38.87 22.04
N ASP A 22 -2.86 -38.60 20.82
CA ASP A 22 -2.02 -38.01 19.77
C ASP A 22 -1.97 -36.47 19.92
N PRO A 23 -0.77 -35.86 19.99
CA PRO A 23 -0.64 -34.43 20.28
C PRO A 23 -1.15 -33.53 19.14
N GLN A 24 -1.04 -33.98 17.88
CA GLN A 24 -1.47 -33.19 16.73
C GLN A 24 -3.00 -33.20 16.61
N ARG A 25 -3.63 -34.38 16.69
CA ARG A 25 -5.09 -34.52 16.71
C ARG A 25 -5.72 -33.79 17.90
N LEU A 26 -5.06 -33.81 19.06
CA LEU A 26 -5.49 -33.02 20.21
C LEU A 26 -5.47 -31.52 19.88
N TYR A 27 -4.37 -31.02 19.29
CA TYR A 27 -4.24 -29.63 18.88
C TYR A 27 -5.34 -29.21 17.92
N GLU A 28 -5.57 -29.97 16.85
CA GLU A 28 -6.60 -29.70 15.85
C GLU A 28 -7.99 -29.64 16.50
N ARG A 29 -8.30 -30.60 17.39
CA ARG A 29 -9.59 -30.66 18.08
C ARG A 29 -9.83 -29.45 18.98
N TYR A 30 -8.91 -29.15 19.91
CA TYR A 30 -9.13 -28.04 20.83
C TYR A 30 -8.97 -26.68 20.14
N ALA A 31 -8.18 -26.57 19.05
CA ALA A 31 -8.07 -25.33 18.29
C ALA A 31 -9.44 -24.89 17.74
N HIS A 32 -10.21 -25.83 17.16
CA HIS A 32 -11.56 -25.57 16.69
C HIS A 32 -12.50 -25.10 17.82
N ASP A 33 -12.53 -25.83 18.94
CA ASP A 33 -13.39 -25.47 20.08
C ASP A 33 -13.03 -24.09 20.65
N THR A 34 -11.74 -23.82 20.87
CA THR A 34 -11.30 -22.52 21.40
C THR A 34 -11.57 -21.35 20.44
N ALA A 35 -11.57 -21.59 19.12
CA ALA A 35 -11.86 -20.54 18.14
C ALA A 35 -13.32 -20.08 18.24
N ARG A 36 -14.26 -21.02 18.42
CA ARG A 36 -15.66 -20.72 18.69
C ARG A 36 -15.84 -19.93 19.98
N GLU A 37 -15.24 -20.40 21.09
CA GLU A 37 -15.40 -19.72 22.38
C GLU A 37 -14.74 -18.33 22.41
N ALA A 38 -13.61 -18.17 21.73
CA ALA A 38 -12.99 -16.84 21.56
C ALA A 38 -13.91 -15.87 20.79
N MET A 39 -14.66 -16.36 19.80
CA MET A 39 -15.63 -15.55 19.07
C MET A 39 -16.78 -15.11 19.98
N ASN A 40 -17.34 -16.01 20.79
CA ASN A 40 -18.39 -15.70 21.76
C ASN A 40 -17.95 -14.59 22.73
N LEU A 41 -16.79 -14.79 23.36
CA LEU A 41 -16.23 -13.82 24.32
C LEU A 41 -15.98 -12.45 23.68
N ARG A 42 -15.64 -12.37 22.39
CA ARG A 42 -15.43 -11.08 21.71
C ARG A 42 -16.71 -10.25 21.65
N PHE A 43 -17.89 -10.86 21.60
CA PHE A 43 -19.18 -10.16 21.62
C PHE A 43 -19.62 -9.71 23.02
N ASP A 44 -19.13 -10.34 24.09
CA ASP A 44 -19.46 -9.94 25.45
C ASP A 44 -18.94 -8.52 25.76
N PRO A 45 -19.60 -7.74 26.64
CA PRO A 45 -19.05 -6.49 27.11
C PRO A 45 -17.75 -6.71 27.89
N PRO A 46 -16.81 -5.74 27.90
CA PRO A 46 -15.64 -5.80 28.77
C PRO A 46 -16.04 -5.88 30.25
N PRO A 47 -15.27 -6.57 31.10
CA PRO A 47 -15.54 -6.63 32.52
C PRO A 47 -15.29 -5.27 33.19
N GLN A 48 -15.92 -5.04 34.34
CA GLN A 48 -15.61 -3.85 35.16
C GLN A 48 -14.22 -3.93 35.80
N ARG A 49 -13.73 -5.13 36.11
CA ARG A 49 -12.44 -5.37 36.76
C ARG A 49 -11.56 -6.31 35.93
N PHE A 50 -10.38 -5.83 35.57
CA PHE A 50 -9.35 -6.62 34.90
C PHE A 50 -8.34 -7.16 35.92
N GLY A 51 -8.22 -8.48 36.00
CA GLY A 51 -7.33 -9.14 36.96
C GLY A 51 -7.31 -10.66 36.81
N LEU A 52 -6.76 -11.35 37.80
CA LEU A 52 -6.60 -12.81 37.78
C LEU A 52 -7.94 -13.53 37.59
N ALA A 53 -9.01 -13.09 38.28
CA ALA A 53 -10.33 -13.72 38.17
C ALA A 53 -10.85 -13.71 36.73
N TYR A 54 -10.73 -12.57 36.03
CA TYR A 54 -11.14 -12.46 34.63
C TYR A 54 -10.23 -13.29 33.71
N LEU A 55 -8.92 -13.32 33.96
CA LEU A 55 -7.99 -14.16 33.20
C LEU A 55 -8.30 -15.67 33.36
N LYS A 56 -8.64 -16.12 34.57
CA LYS A 56 -9.11 -17.50 34.85
C LYS A 56 -10.42 -17.77 34.12
N LEU A 57 -11.37 -16.83 34.12
CA LEU A 57 -12.64 -16.94 33.39
C LEU A 57 -12.43 -17.08 31.88
N ILE A 58 -11.57 -16.25 31.28
CA ILE A 58 -11.19 -16.39 29.86
C ILE A 58 -10.64 -17.79 29.59
N HIS A 59 -9.68 -18.24 30.40
CA HIS A 59 -9.07 -19.55 30.20
C HIS A 59 -10.08 -20.68 30.37
N TRP A 60 -10.98 -20.59 31.35
CA TRP A 60 -12.06 -21.55 31.53
C TRP A 60 -12.94 -21.59 30.29
N ASN A 61 -13.46 -20.45 29.82
CA ASN A 61 -14.30 -20.39 28.64
C ASN A 61 -13.62 -21.01 27.41
N LEU A 62 -12.34 -20.68 27.17
CA LEU A 62 -11.59 -21.22 26.04
C LEU A 62 -11.39 -22.75 26.11
N PHE A 63 -11.16 -23.31 27.30
CA PHE A 63 -10.62 -24.67 27.44
C PHE A 63 -11.49 -25.65 28.25
N HIS A 64 -12.65 -25.24 28.80
CA HIS A 64 -13.48 -26.09 29.66
C HIS A 64 -13.95 -27.39 28.98
N ARG A 65 -14.08 -27.40 27.65
CA ARG A 65 -14.40 -28.59 26.86
C ARG A 65 -13.21 -29.51 26.63
N SER A 66 -12.00 -28.98 26.74
CA SER A 66 -10.76 -29.70 26.41
C SER A 66 -10.04 -30.23 27.64
N PHE A 67 -9.95 -29.44 28.71
CA PHE A 67 -9.14 -29.74 29.89
C PHE A 67 -9.97 -29.62 31.17
N GLU A 68 -9.82 -30.58 32.08
CA GLU A 68 -10.49 -30.55 33.40
C GLU A 68 -10.01 -29.37 34.26
N TRP A 69 -8.71 -29.06 34.19
CA TRP A 69 -8.07 -27.95 34.89
C TRP A 69 -8.30 -26.58 34.22
N ALA A 70 -9.23 -26.46 33.27
CA ALA A 70 -9.50 -25.18 32.63
C ALA A 70 -9.87 -24.12 33.67
N GLY A 71 -9.16 -22.99 33.66
CA GLY A 71 -9.37 -21.91 34.62
C GLY A 71 -8.51 -22.05 35.87
N HIS A 72 -7.85 -23.17 36.12
CA HIS A 72 -6.90 -23.34 37.24
C HIS A 72 -5.50 -22.88 36.86
N THR A 73 -4.84 -22.17 37.77
CA THR A 73 -3.45 -21.77 37.61
C THR A 73 -2.51 -22.93 37.94
N ARG A 74 -1.30 -22.94 37.36
CA ARG A 74 -0.38 -24.08 37.45
C ARG A 74 0.32 -24.22 38.80
N ASP A 75 0.27 -23.19 39.63
CA ASP A 75 0.68 -23.19 41.04
C ASP A 75 -0.42 -23.74 41.98
N GLU A 76 -1.64 -23.92 41.50
CA GLU A 76 -2.69 -24.62 42.26
C GLU A 76 -2.48 -26.15 42.16
N LEU A 77 -2.71 -26.86 43.27
CA LEU A 77 -2.83 -28.32 43.24
C LEU A 77 -4.19 -28.69 42.63
N PHE A 78 -4.18 -29.40 41.50
CA PHE A 78 -5.39 -29.82 40.80
C PHE A 78 -5.52 -31.34 40.85
N THR A 79 -6.68 -31.87 41.26
CA THR A 79 -6.97 -33.31 41.25
C THR A 79 -7.89 -33.64 40.07
N PHE A 80 -7.44 -34.53 39.20
CA PHE A 80 -8.18 -35.05 38.06
C PHE A 80 -9.26 -36.04 38.50
N GLU A 81 -10.24 -36.27 37.62
CA GLU A 81 -11.28 -37.29 37.82
C GLU A 81 -10.70 -38.71 37.97
N ASP A 82 -9.53 -38.98 37.37
CA ASP A 82 -8.81 -40.25 37.54
C ASP A 82 -8.10 -40.42 38.90
N GLY A 83 -8.31 -39.48 39.83
CA GLY A 83 -7.77 -39.49 41.19
C GLY A 83 -6.33 -38.99 41.31
N SER A 84 -5.63 -38.73 40.21
CA SER A 84 -4.28 -38.17 40.25
C SER A 84 -4.27 -36.66 40.49
N SER A 85 -3.31 -36.16 41.26
CA SER A 85 -3.12 -34.71 41.46
C SER A 85 -1.92 -34.18 40.68
N ALA A 86 -2.03 -33.00 40.08
CA ALA A 86 -0.98 -32.32 39.34
C ALA A 86 -0.73 -30.90 39.85
N HIS A 87 0.52 -30.46 39.72
CA HIS A 87 1.01 -29.15 40.14
C HIS A 87 2.31 -28.86 39.39
N MET A 88 2.47 -27.65 38.83
CA MET A 88 3.66 -27.26 38.05
C MET A 88 4.10 -25.81 38.38
N PRO A 89 4.71 -25.59 39.55
CA PRO A 89 5.05 -24.26 40.05
C PRO A 89 6.21 -23.61 39.29
N ALA A 90 7.06 -24.39 38.62
CA ALA A 90 8.15 -23.88 37.80
C ALA A 90 7.98 -24.29 36.34
N MET A 91 8.08 -23.32 35.43
CA MET A 91 8.09 -23.52 33.98
C MET A 91 9.15 -22.63 33.36
N ARG A 92 9.75 -23.09 32.26
CA ARG A 92 10.74 -22.34 31.50
C ARG A 92 10.36 -22.32 30.02
N PRO A 93 10.44 -21.17 29.34
CA PRO A 93 10.32 -21.14 27.89
C PRO A 93 11.45 -21.94 27.24
N LYS A 94 11.13 -22.70 26.19
CA LYS A 94 12.11 -23.58 25.53
C LYS A 94 13.28 -22.76 24.98
N GLY A 95 14.52 -23.12 25.33
CA GLY A 95 15.73 -22.45 24.84
C GLY A 95 16.08 -21.13 25.53
N HIS A 96 15.41 -20.78 26.63
CA HIS A 96 15.61 -19.51 27.35
C HIS A 96 16.29 -19.72 28.71
N LYS A 97 17.02 -18.72 29.21
CA LYS A 97 17.74 -18.80 30.50
C LYS A 97 16.82 -18.48 31.67
N ILE A 98 16.07 -17.37 31.56
CA ILE A 98 15.18 -16.88 32.62
C ILE A 98 13.87 -17.69 32.60
N PRO A 99 13.44 -18.30 33.73
CA PRO A 99 12.18 -19.00 33.82
C PRO A 99 10.99 -18.03 33.85
N PHE A 100 9.78 -18.55 33.70
CA PHE A 100 8.56 -17.81 34.06
C PHE A 100 8.46 -17.65 35.60
N ALA A 101 7.50 -16.85 36.07
CA ALA A 101 7.22 -16.70 37.50
C ALA A 101 7.10 -18.05 38.23
N VAL A 102 7.71 -18.20 39.41
CA VAL A 102 7.75 -19.49 40.13
C VAL A 102 6.80 -19.51 41.32
N GLY A 103 5.90 -20.50 41.35
CA GLY A 103 4.99 -20.77 42.46
C GLY A 103 4.21 -19.52 42.93
N PRO A 104 4.37 -19.06 44.19
CA PRO A 104 3.65 -17.90 44.72
C PRO A 104 3.84 -16.58 43.94
N GLN A 105 4.91 -16.48 43.14
CA GLN A 105 5.17 -15.31 42.30
C GLN A 105 4.06 -15.07 41.27
N ILE A 106 3.42 -16.14 40.76
CA ILE A 106 2.33 -16.05 39.78
C ILE A 106 1.17 -15.23 40.36
N GLN A 107 0.71 -15.60 41.56
CA GLN A 107 -0.36 -14.92 42.27
C GLN A 107 0.03 -13.48 42.63
N LYS A 108 1.27 -13.27 43.08
CA LYS A 108 1.78 -11.96 43.47
C LYS A 108 1.77 -10.98 42.30
N GLU A 109 2.32 -11.38 41.15
CA GLU A 109 2.38 -10.53 39.95
C GLU A 109 0.99 -10.18 39.42
N LEU A 110 0.08 -11.14 39.35
CA LEU A 110 -1.27 -10.91 38.82
C LEU A 110 -2.13 -10.05 39.76
N LYS A 111 -1.96 -10.17 41.09
CA LYS A 111 -2.60 -9.27 42.08
C LYS A 111 -2.03 -7.86 41.99
N GLN A 112 -0.72 -7.71 41.79
CA GLN A 112 -0.11 -6.40 41.58
C GLN A 112 -0.59 -5.75 40.27
N LEU A 113 -0.73 -6.54 39.20
CA LEU A 113 -1.28 -6.08 37.93
C LEU A 113 -2.71 -5.57 38.08
N GLU A 114 -3.58 -6.33 38.78
CA GLU A 114 -4.95 -5.92 39.04
C GLU A 114 -5.03 -4.58 39.81
N ARG A 115 -4.19 -4.42 40.84
CA ARG A 115 -4.11 -3.15 41.60
C ARG A 115 -3.68 -1.98 40.71
N LYS A 116 -2.68 -2.19 39.84
CA LYS A 116 -2.20 -1.18 38.89
C LYS A 116 -3.30 -0.79 37.88
N LEU A 117 -3.99 -1.79 37.31
CA LEU A 117 -5.08 -1.55 36.37
C LEU A 117 -6.23 -0.80 37.02
N THR A 118 -6.63 -1.20 38.23
CA THR A 118 -7.68 -0.52 39.00
C THR A 118 -7.31 0.94 39.29
N ALA A 119 -6.09 1.19 39.77
CA ALA A 119 -5.60 2.53 40.08
C ALA A 119 -5.52 3.45 38.84
N ARG A 120 -5.36 2.87 37.64
CA ARG A 120 -5.32 3.58 36.36
C ARG A 120 -6.64 3.48 35.58
N ASN A 121 -7.74 3.20 36.26
CA ASN A 121 -9.07 3.08 35.65
C ASN A 121 -9.09 2.17 34.40
N ASN A 122 -8.45 1.01 34.49
CA ASN A 122 -8.28 0.05 33.38
C ASN A 122 -7.69 0.67 32.10
N LEU A 123 -6.80 1.65 32.25
CA LEU A 123 -6.16 2.41 31.15
C LEU A 123 -7.12 3.26 30.30
N GLN A 124 -8.33 3.52 30.81
CA GLN A 124 -9.30 4.42 30.16
C GLN A 124 -8.85 5.88 30.26
N GLY A 125 -9.25 6.69 29.27
CA GLY A 125 -8.95 8.13 29.23
C GLY A 125 -7.52 8.50 28.84
N LEU A 126 -6.65 7.52 28.60
CA LEU A 126 -5.29 7.75 28.10
C LEU A 126 -5.30 8.08 26.60
N SER A 127 -4.30 8.84 26.14
CA SER A 127 -4.04 8.96 24.70
C SER A 127 -3.62 7.60 24.11
N ARG A 128 -3.77 7.42 22.79
CA ARG A 128 -3.43 6.15 22.12
C ARG A 128 -1.99 5.70 22.40
N ARG A 129 -1.03 6.65 22.39
CA ARG A 129 0.38 6.35 22.63
C ARG A 129 0.62 5.90 24.07
N GLU A 130 0.06 6.62 25.04
CA GLU A 130 0.14 6.24 26.45
C GLU A 130 -0.53 4.89 26.69
N PHE A 131 -1.70 4.65 26.09
CA PHE A 131 -2.37 3.36 26.14
C PHE A 131 -1.48 2.24 25.60
N ALA A 132 -0.87 2.41 24.43
CA ALA A 132 0.00 1.42 23.82
C ALA A 132 1.20 1.06 24.71
N GLU A 133 1.87 2.07 25.28
CA GLU A 133 2.99 1.88 26.20
C GLU A 133 2.57 1.11 27.46
N ASN A 134 1.44 1.48 28.06
CA ASN A 134 0.89 0.82 29.25
C ASN A 134 0.41 -0.60 28.94
N ALA A 135 -0.23 -0.81 27.79
CA ALA A 135 -0.72 -2.11 27.35
C ALA A 135 0.45 -3.09 27.12
N ALA A 136 1.60 -2.61 26.61
CA ALA A 136 2.81 -3.41 26.51
C ALA A 136 3.30 -3.90 27.89
N GLU A 137 3.31 -3.03 28.91
CA GLU A 137 3.70 -3.40 30.28
C GLU A 137 2.75 -4.43 30.90
N VAL A 138 1.44 -4.28 30.67
CA VAL A 138 0.43 -5.26 31.08
C VAL A 138 0.70 -6.60 30.42
N PHE A 139 0.92 -6.63 29.11
CA PHE A 139 1.18 -7.86 28.38
C PHE A 139 2.48 -8.54 28.81
N MET A 140 3.56 -7.77 29.01
CA MET A 140 4.83 -8.29 29.54
C MET A 140 4.65 -8.96 30.92
N THR A 141 3.86 -8.34 31.81
CA THR A 141 3.55 -8.89 33.13
C THR A 141 2.78 -10.21 33.00
N LEU A 142 1.76 -10.23 32.13
CA LEU A 142 0.97 -11.44 31.88
C LEU A 142 1.82 -12.57 31.26
N ASP A 143 2.74 -12.22 30.35
CA ASP A 143 3.60 -13.17 29.63
C ASP A 143 4.62 -13.83 30.57
N HIS A 144 5.24 -13.02 31.45
CA HIS A 144 6.15 -13.51 32.49
C HIS A 144 5.44 -14.35 33.56
N ALA A 145 4.25 -13.92 34.02
CA ALA A 145 3.47 -14.66 35.02
C ALA A 145 3.13 -16.09 34.53
N HIS A 146 2.83 -16.24 33.23
CA HIS A 146 2.55 -17.51 32.56
C HIS A 146 1.69 -18.48 33.40
N PRO A 147 0.49 -18.06 33.82
CA PRO A 147 -0.22 -18.66 34.96
C PRO A 147 -0.81 -20.05 34.69
N PHE A 148 -1.00 -20.46 33.45
CA PHE A 148 -1.67 -21.72 33.10
C PHE A 148 -0.69 -22.78 32.59
N ARG A 149 -1.07 -24.05 32.69
CA ARG A 149 -0.27 -25.17 32.17
C ARG A 149 -0.13 -25.15 30.64
N LYS A 150 -1.18 -24.72 29.93
CA LYS A 150 -1.24 -24.55 28.46
C LYS A 150 -2.31 -23.50 28.17
N GLY A 151 -2.21 -22.77 27.05
CA GLY A 151 -3.25 -21.83 26.64
C GLY A 151 -3.00 -20.36 26.98
N ASN A 152 -1.88 -20.04 27.66
CA ASN A 152 -1.51 -18.68 28.08
C ASN A 152 -1.66 -17.64 26.97
N GLY A 153 -1.00 -17.84 25.82
CA GLY A 153 -1.05 -16.87 24.72
C GLY A 153 -2.46 -16.56 24.19
N ARG A 154 -3.38 -17.56 24.16
CA ARG A 154 -4.77 -17.31 23.73
C ARG A 154 -5.54 -16.50 24.79
N ALA A 155 -5.37 -16.84 26.06
CA ALA A 155 -6.03 -16.13 27.15
C ALA A 155 -5.52 -14.69 27.31
N GLN A 156 -4.19 -14.49 27.23
CA GLN A 156 -3.55 -13.17 27.32
C GLN A 156 -3.97 -12.25 26.17
N ARG A 157 -3.98 -12.74 24.93
CA ARG A 157 -4.43 -11.92 23.79
C ARG A 157 -5.87 -11.49 23.93
N LEU A 158 -6.78 -12.39 24.33
CA LEU A 158 -8.18 -12.03 24.53
C LEU A 158 -8.38 -11.07 25.71
N PHE A 159 -7.60 -11.23 26.79
CA PHE A 159 -7.57 -10.27 27.89
C PHE A 159 -7.19 -8.86 27.39
N MET A 160 -6.15 -8.78 26.55
CA MET A 160 -5.71 -7.50 25.96
C MET A 160 -6.71 -6.93 24.96
N GLU A 161 -7.35 -7.76 24.13
CA GLU A 161 -8.43 -7.34 23.23
C GLU A 161 -9.57 -6.67 24.03
N LYS A 162 -9.95 -7.27 25.17
CA LYS A 162 -10.99 -6.73 26.07
C LYS A 162 -10.56 -5.48 26.82
N LEU A 163 -9.30 -5.42 27.24
CA LEU A 163 -8.73 -4.23 27.88
C LEU A 163 -8.71 -3.05 26.90
N GLY A 164 -8.31 -3.29 25.65
CA GLY A 164 -8.41 -2.30 24.58
C GLY A 164 -9.84 -1.85 24.37
N GLN A 165 -10.79 -2.79 24.23
CA GLN A 165 -12.22 -2.47 24.06
C GLN A 165 -12.74 -1.58 25.19
N ALA A 166 -12.39 -1.87 26.45
CA ALA A 166 -12.76 -1.05 27.61
C ALA A 166 -12.14 0.36 27.55
N ALA A 167 -10.90 0.48 27.07
CA ALA A 167 -10.17 1.74 26.94
C ALA A 167 -10.52 2.55 25.66
N GLY A 168 -11.38 2.03 24.79
CA GLY A 168 -11.75 2.68 23.52
C GLY A 168 -10.76 2.44 22.37
N TYR A 169 -9.86 1.46 22.50
CA TYR A 169 -8.84 1.13 21.49
C TYR A 169 -9.02 -0.29 20.95
N LYS A 170 -8.90 -0.46 19.62
CA LYS A 170 -8.84 -1.80 19.03
C LYS A 170 -7.43 -2.36 19.18
N ILE A 171 -7.32 -3.56 19.76
CA ILE A 171 -6.11 -4.38 19.72
C ILE A 171 -6.40 -5.56 18.79
N ASP A 172 -5.56 -5.75 17.77
CA ASP A 172 -5.72 -6.82 16.79
C ASP A 172 -4.42 -7.60 16.65
N PHE A 173 -4.31 -8.73 17.35
CA PHE A 173 -3.12 -9.59 17.25
C PHE A 173 -3.05 -10.39 15.95
N SER A 174 -4.09 -10.40 15.11
CA SER A 174 -4.06 -11.15 13.85
C SER A 174 -3.05 -10.57 12.84
N VAL A 175 -2.65 -9.32 13.05
CA VAL A 175 -1.67 -8.56 12.25
C VAL A 175 -0.24 -8.67 12.79
N ILE A 176 0.00 -9.54 13.78
CA ILE A 176 1.32 -9.79 14.35
C ILE A 176 1.75 -11.22 14.03
N THR A 177 2.97 -11.35 13.49
CA THR A 177 3.57 -12.65 13.22
C THR A 177 4.05 -13.32 14.51
N LYS A 178 4.10 -14.66 14.49
CA LYS A 178 4.59 -15.44 15.62
C LYS A 178 6.02 -15.06 15.97
N GLU A 179 6.89 -14.88 14.97
CA GLU A 179 8.28 -14.51 15.18
C GLU A 179 8.41 -13.14 15.85
N ARG A 180 7.70 -12.11 15.35
CA ARG A 180 7.73 -10.78 15.96
C ARG A 180 7.31 -10.78 17.43
N LEU A 181 6.22 -11.48 17.76
CA LEU A 181 5.79 -11.59 19.16
C LEU A 181 6.82 -12.32 20.02
N THR A 182 7.39 -13.41 19.48
CA THR A 182 8.41 -14.21 20.18
C THR A 182 9.65 -13.37 20.47
N GLN A 183 10.18 -12.66 19.48
CA GLN A 183 11.35 -11.77 19.65
C GLN A 183 11.07 -10.64 20.64
N ALA A 184 9.88 -10.03 20.59
CA ALA A 184 9.52 -8.99 21.54
C ALA A 184 9.43 -9.52 22.98
N SER A 185 8.85 -10.70 23.18
CA SER A 185 8.78 -11.39 24.47
C SER A 185 10.18 -11.79 24.98
N ILE A 186 11.08 -12.25 24.10
CA ILE A 186 12.47 -12.56 24.43
C ILE A 186 13.21 -11.31 24.89
N ALA A 187 13.15 -10.23 24.10
CA ALA A 187 13.79 -8.96 24.43
C ALA A 187 13.36 -8.45 25.81
N ALA A 188 12.06 -8.50 26.08
CA ALA A 188 11.49 -8.10 27.35
C ALA A 188 11.96 -8.99 28.52
N MET A 189 11.81 -10.31 28.40
CA MET A 189 12.05 -11.25 29.51
C MET A 189 13.53 -11.59 29.73
N GLN A 190 14.32 -11.74 28.66
CA GLN A 190 15.72 -12.20 28.74
C GLN A 190 16.72 -11.05 28.80
N HIS A 191 16.38 -9.89 28.21
CA HIS A 191 17.30 -8.77 28.05
C HIS A 191 16.85 -7.49 28.77
N GLY A 192 15.67 -7.51 29.42
CA GLY A 192 15.10 -6.33 30.08
C GLY A 192 14.74 -5.20 29.11
N ASN A 193 14.69 -5.48 27.80
CA ASN A 193 14.40 -4.49 26.77
C ASN A 193 12.91 -4.52 26.41
N ALA A 194 12.15 -3.57 26.96
CA ALA A 194 10.72 -3.44 26.70
C ALA A 194 10.37 -2.83 25.32
N GLN A 195 11.34 -2.20 24.64
CA GLN A 195 11.05 -1.37 23.46
C GLN A 195 10.39 -2.15 22.32
N PRO A 196 10.82 -3.38 21.96
CA PRO A 196 10.17 -4.14 20.90
C PRO A 196 8.69 -4.45 21.19
N MET A 197 8.34 -4.67 22.47
CA MET A 197 6.95 -4.89 22.87
C MET A 197 6.13 -3.59 22.81
N LYS A 198 6.71 -2.47 23.23
CA LYS A 198 6.08 -1.15 23.08
C LYS A 198 5.80 -0.81 21.61
N ASP A 199 6.77 -1.08 20.74
CA ASP A 199 6.62 -0.88 19.29
C ASP A 199 5.54 -1.81 18.68
N LEU A 200 5.45 -3.05 19.17
CA LEU A 200 4.40 -3.98 18.80
C LEU A 200 3.01 -3.42 19.18
N PHE A 201 2.84 -2.93 20.40
CA PHE A 201 1.57 -2.35 20.84
C PHE A 201 1.24 -1.03 20.13
N GLU A 202 2.24 -0.21 19.81
CA GLU A 202 2.07 0.98 18.98
C GLU A 202 1.50 0.62 17.60
N ASP A 203 2.03 -0.43 16.97
CA ASP A 203 1.60 -0.86 15.64
C ASP A 203 0.17 -1.44 15.63
N ILE A 204 -0.19 -2.29 16.60
CA ILE A 204 -1.52 -2.93 16.62
C ILE A 204 -2.64 -2.00 17.08
N THR A 205 -2.31 -0.92 17.79
CA THR A 205 -3.29 0.07 18.26
C THR A 205 -3.42 1.28 17.33
N HIS A 206 -2.40 1.57 16.51
CA HIS A 206 -2.46 2.66 15.54
C HIS A 206 -3.34 2.27 14.33
N PRO A 207 -4.43 2.99 14.02
CA PRO A 207 -5.37 2.59 12.96
C PRO A 207 -4.72 2.39 11.59
N GLN A 208 -3.91 3.36 11.14
CA GLN A 208 -3.20 3.28 9.86
C GLN A 208 -2.17 2.13 9.84
N LYS A 209 -1.30 2.01 10.84
CA LYS A 209 -0.29 0.93 10.87
C LYS A 209 -0.92 -0.46 10.94
N SER A 210 -1.94 -0.64 11.77
CA SER A 210 -2.72 -1.88 11.86
C SER A 210 -3.36 -2.23 10.52
N LEU A 211 -3.85 -1.24 9.77
CA LEU A 211 -4.39 -1.44 8.41
C LEU A 211 -3.31 -1.94 7.44
N LEU A 212 -2.14 -1.31 7.42
CA LEU A 212 -1.02 -1.70 6.56
C LEU A 212 -0.55 -3.13 6.86
N LEU A 213 -0.36 -3.46 8.14
CA LEU A 213 0.05 -4.80 8.56
C LEU A 213 -1.01 -5.85 8.20
N ARG A 214 -2.29 -5.54 8.39
CA ARG A 214 -3.40 -6.43 8.03
C ARG A 214 -3.45 -6.69 6.54
N GLU A 215 -3.35 -5.63 5.73
CA GLU A 215 -3.33 -5.73 4.27
C GLU A 215 -2.21 -6.67 3.80
N PHE A 216 -0.99 -6.44 4.27
CA PHE A 216 0.15 -7.27 3.90
C PHE A 216 0.00 -8.72 4.37
N ILE A 217 -0.31 -8.95 5.65
CA ILE A 217 -0.44 -10.30 6.20
C ILE A 217 -1.57 -11.08 5.53
N PHE A 218 -2.68 -10.41 5.20
CA PHE A 218 -3.79 -11.03 4.47
C PHE A 218 -3.35 -11.47 3.06
N GLN A 219 -2.64 -10.62 2.32
CA GLN A 219 -2.13 -10.95 0.99
C GLN A 219 -1.14 -12.13 1.02
N MET A 220 -0.22 -12.15 1.98
CA MET A 220 0.74 -13.23 2.14
C MET A 220 0.05 -14.57 2.45
N ARG A 221 -0.93 -14.56 3.37
CA ARG A 221 -1.70 -15.76 3.70
C ARG A 221 -2.52 -16.27 2.51
N ASN A 222 -3.18 -15.38 1.77
CA ASN A 222 -3.96 -15.77 0.58
C ASN A 222 -3.08 -16.31 -0.55
N SER A 223 -1.80 -15.92 -0.59
CA SER A 223 -0.82 -16.46 -1.54
C SER A 223 -0.21 -17.79 -1.08
N GLY A 224 -0.72 -18.39 0.00
CA GLY A 224 -0.24 -19.67 0.53
C GLY A 224 1.08 -19.57 1.32
N LEU A 225 1.55 -18.36 1.63
CA LEU A 225 2.82 -18.14 2.32
C LEU A 225 2.64 -18.17 3.84
N GLU A 226 2.24 -19.33 4.38
CA GLU A 226 2.15 -19.61 5.83
C GLU A 226 3.45 -19.27 6.59
N LYS A 227 4.61 -19.38 5.90
CA LYS A 227 5.94 -19.03 6.39
C LYS A 227 6.06 -17.57 6.86
N ILE A 228 5.14 -16.68 6.48
CA ILE A 228 5.16 -15.28 6.96
C ILE A 228 5.17 -15.19 8.50
N ASN A 229 4.61 -16.19 9.20
CA ASN A 229 4.65 -16.26 10.65
C ASN A 229 6.06 -16.46 11.23
N GLU A 230 7.02 -16.89 10.43
CA GLU A 230 8.44 -17.10 10.78
C GLU A 230 9.29 -15.84 10.59
N TYR A 231 8.72 -14.76 10.05
CA TYR A 231 9.43 -13.50 9.83
C TYR A 231 8.96 -12.40 10.78
N VAL A 232 9.85 -11.47 11.09
CA VAL A 232 9.47 -10.23 11.78
C VAL A 232 8.84 -9.27 10.77
N VAL A 233 7.61 -8.82 11.04
CA VAL A 233 6.90 -7.87 10.18
C VAL A 233 6.51 -6.64 10.98
N ILE A 234 7.04 -5.47 10.61
CA ILE A 234 6.83 -4.20 11.31
C ILE A 234 6.25 -3.12 10.41
N ALA A 235 5.49 -2.19 10.98
CA ALA A 235 5.19 -0.95 10.28
C ALA A 235 6.42 -0.02 10.32
N ALA A 236 6.67 0.70 9.23
CA ALA A 236 7.78 1.63 9.14
C ALA A 236 7.72 2.68 10.27
N LYS A 237 8.84 2.81 10.98
CA LYS A 237 9.01 3.78 12.07
C LYS A 237 9.53 5.09 11.51
N LYS A 238 9.06 6.18 12.11
CA LYS A 238 9.48 7.53 11.76
C LYS A 238 10.96 7.75 12.11
N GLY A 239 11.71 8.37 11.20
CA GLY A 239 13.14 8.67 11.39
C GLY A 239 14.05 7.43 11.40
N VAL A 240 13.53 6.27 10.98
CA VAL A 240 14.31 5.06 10.77
C VAL A 240 14.50 4.88 9.27
N ARG A 241 15.77 4.73 8.88
CA ARG A 241 16.17 4.42 7.51
C ARG A 241 16.13 2.91 7.31
N TYR A 242 15.51 2.49 6.22
CA TYR A 242 15.39 1.12 5.76
C TYR A 242 16.09 1.00 4.41
N ASP A 243 16.98 0.02 4.28
CA ASP A 243 17.71 -0.28 3.07
C ASP A 243 17.42 -1.75 2.72
N GLY A 244 16.78 -1.99 1.59
CA GLY A 244 16.27 -3.32 1.26
C GLY A 244 15.67 -3.40 -0.13
N ILE A 245 14.86 -4.44 -0.34
CA ILE A 245 14.28 -4.76 -1.64
C ILE A 245 12.79 -4.44 -1.64
N TYR A 246 12.34 -3.63 -2.60
CA TYR A 246 10.93 -3.34 -2.79
C TYR A 246 10.19 -4.58 -3.30
N LYS A 247 9.09 -4.95 -2.63
CA LYS A 247 8.28 -6.14 -2.96
C LYS A 247 6.92 -5.83 -3.59
N GLY A 248 6.63 -4.56 -3.83
CA GLY A 248 5.37 -4.11 -4.39
C GLY A 248 4.53 -3.29 -3.42
N CYS A 249 3.34 -2.94 -3.90
CA CYS A 249 2.34 -2.20 -3.15
C CYS A 249 0.93 -2.79 -3.30
N ALA A 250 0.10 -2.49 -2.32
CA ALA A 250 -1.28 -2.93 -2.23
C ALA A 250 -2.24 -1.75 -2.45
N ALA A 251 -3.37 -1.63 -1.75
CA ALA A 251 -4.23 -0.45 -1.82
C ALA A 251 -3.66 0.73 -0.99
N GLU A 252 -3.21 0.46 0.24
CA GLU A 252 -2.74 1.48 1.17
C GLU A 252 -1.22 1.44 1.38
N GLY A 253 -0.66 0.24 1.44
CA GLY A 253 0.74 0.04 1.81
C GLY A 253 1.68 -0.35 0.67
N PHE A 254 2.96 -0.32 1.00
CA PHE A 254 4.03 -0.95 0.24
C PHE A 254 4.93 -1.75 1.18
N VAL A 255 5.72 -2.66 0.61
CA VAL A 255 6.54 -3.61 1.38
C VAL A 255 8.00 -3.51 0.98
N ILE A 256 8.88 -3.49 1.98
CA ILE A 256 10.32 -3.66 1.83
C ILE A 256 10.72 -4.96 2.52
N GLU A 257 11.41 -5.84 1.81
CA GLU A 257 12.10 -6.99 2.38
C GLU A 257 13.48 -6.54 2.89
N LEU A 258 13.78 -6.90 4.12
CA LEU A 258 15.08 -6.79 4.77
C LEU A 258 15.64 -8.20 5.00
N GLU A 259 16.90 -8.29 5.40
CA GLU A 259 17.58 -9.57 5.68
C GLU A 259 16.76 -10.47 6.65
N ASP A 260 16.24 -9.90 7.74
CA ASP A 260 15.55 -10.64 8.81
C ASP A 260 14.03 -10.39 8.88
N GLY A 261 13.40 -9.89 7.81
CA GLY A 261 11.95 -9.71 7.78
C GLY A 261 11.43 -8.65 6.83
N PHE A 262 10.28 -8.07 7.18
CA PHE A 262 9.57 -7.14 6.32
C PHE A 262 9.18 -5.86 7.04
N VAL A 263 9.24 -4.76 6.30
CA VAL A 263 8.76 -3.45 6.72
C VAL A 263 7.62 -3.04 5.80
N VAL A 264 6.48 -2.67 6.40
CA VAL A 264 5.33 -2.14 5.66
C VAL A 264 5.25 -0.62 5.85
N GLY A 265 5.31 0.11 4.74
CA GLY A 265 5.15 1.57 4.70
C GLY A 265 3.79 1.98 4.12
N HIS A 266 3.40 3.24 4.30
CA HIS A 266 2.21 3.79 3.65
C HIS A 266 2.59 4.32 2.27
N LYS A 267 1.79 4.06 1.22
CA LYS A 267 2.08 4.53 -0.14
C LYS A 267 2.37 6.02 -0.22
N ASP A 268 1.57 6.83 0.46
CA ASP A 268 1.74 8.29 0.45
C ASP A 268 3.04 8.76 1.12
N ASP A 269 3.78 7.89 1.83
CA ASP A 269 5.12 8.23 2.34
C ASP A 269 6.19 8.15 1.21
N LEU A 270 5.87 7.56 0.05
CA LEU A 270 6.71 7.56 -1.16
C LEU A 270 6.34 8.74 -2.06
N LYS A 271 7.28 9.17 -2.90
CA LYS A 271 6.94 10.12 -3.98
C LYS A 271 6.02 9.43 -5.01
N PRO A 272 5.06 10.14 -5.62
CA PRO A 272 4.17 9.56 -6.62
C PRO A 272 4.91 8.87 -7.77
N GLU A 273 5.99 9.48 -8.27
CA GLU A 273 6.83 8.90 -9.30
C GLU A 273 7.45 7.56 -8.86
N GLN A 274 7.82 7.41 -7.59
CA GLN A 274 8.34 6.13 -7.06
C GLN A 274 7.23 5.08 -7.00
N VAL A 275 6.02 5.45 -6.56
CA VAL A 275 4.87 4.52 -6.53
C VAL A 275 4.54 3.99 -7.93
N LYS A 276 4.71 4.82 -8.97
CA LYS A 276 4.41 4.45 -10.37
C LYS A 276 5.53 3.64 -11.05
N THR A 277 6.78 3.80 -10.61
CA THR A 277 7.94 3.26 -11.33
C THR A 277 8.62 2.09 -10.63
N LEU A 278 8.55 2.00 -9.29
CA LEU A 278 9.17 0.91 -8.55
C LEU A 278 8.54 -0.44 -8.91
N GLN A 279 9.40 -1.40 -9.23
CA GLN A 279 9.05 -2.76 -9.58
C GLN A 279 9.52 -3.72 -8.49
N ASN A 280 8.85 -4.87 -8.38
CA ASN A 280 9.25 -5.92 -7.46
C ASN A 280 10.69 -6.37 -7.78
N GLY A 281 11.57 -6.30 -6.78
CA GLY A 281 12.99 -6.60 -6.92
C GLY A 281 13.90 -5.37 -6.92
N ASP A 282 13.35 -4.15 -7.07
CA ASP A 282 14.14 -2.93 -7.07
C ASP A 282 14.77 -2.67 -5.69
N PRO A 283 16.05 -2.25 -5.62
CA PRO A 283 16.64 -1.77 -4.39
C PRO A 283 16.00 -0.44 -3.99
N ILE A 284 15.69 -0.27 -2.70
CA ILE A 284 15.09 0.94 -2.17
C ILE A 284 15.72 1.33 -0.83
N VAL A 285 16.07 2.61 -0.72
CA VAL A 285 16.37 3.26 0.55
C VAL A 285 15.16 4.12 0.94
N PHE A 286 14.51 3.78 2.03
CA PHE A 286 13.32 4.46 2.51
C PHE A 286 13.51 4.96 3.94
N GLU A 287 13.20 6.23 4.17
CA GLU A 287 13.08 6.79 5.51
C GLU A 287 11.73 7.50 5.63
N LYS A 288 10.94 7.09 6.62
CA LYS A 288 9.65 7.74 6.87
C LYS A 288 9.89 9.13 7.47
N SER A 289 9.78 10.15 6.62
CA SER A 289 9.95 11.55 7.00
C SER A 289 8.69 12.15 7.65
N ASN A 290 8.88 13.21 8.42
CA ASN A 290 7.83 13.87 9.18
C ASN A 290 7.05 14.85 8.30
N VAL A 291 6.31 14.36 7.30
CA VAL A 291 5.67 15.26 6.35
C VAL A 291 4.32 15.73 6.91
N GLN A 292 4.35 16.69 7.84
CA GLN A 292 3.17 17.50 8.17
C GLN A 292 2.56 18.12 6.90
N ASN A 293 3.39 18.42 5.87
CA ASN A 293 2.92 18.89 4.56
C ASN A 293 2.02 17.88 3.81
N LEU A 294 2.20 16.56 3.93
CA LEU A 294 1.36 15.58 3.23
C LEU A 294 -0.07 15.51 3.80
N LYS A 295 -0.25 15.96 5.05
CA LYS A 295 -1.59 16.01 5.66
C LYS A 295 -2.44 17.12 5.07
N GLU A 296 -1.84 18.22 4.63
CA GLU A 296 -2.54 19.34 3.99
C GLU A 296 -2.64 19.16 2.48
N THR A 297 -1.67 18.52 1.84
CA THR A 297 -1.73 18.27 0.40
C THR A 297 -2.81 17.25 0.04
N LEU A 298 -3.68 17.56 -0.92
CA LEU A 298 -4.70 16.67 -1.46
C LEU A 298 -4.19 15.88 -2.67
N ILE A 299 -3.58 16.55 -3.65
CA ILE A 299 -2.91 15.92 -4.80
C ILE A 299 -1.44 16.32 -4.75
N PRO A 300 -0.51 15.37 -4.59
CA PRO A 300 0.91 15.68 -4.54
C PRO A 300 1.42 16.15 -5.91
N LYS A 301 2.46 16.98 -5.87
CA LYS A 301 3.27 17.26 -7.06
C LYS A 301 4.08 16.03 -7.45
N GLU A 302 4.39 15.93 -8.73
CA GLU A 302 5.19 14.84 -9.28
C GLU A 302 6.30 15.41 -10.17
N THR A 303 7.34 14.62 -10.36
CA THR A 303 8.41 14.93 -11.31
C THR A 303 8.37 13.92 -12.46
N LEU A 304 8.31 14.42 -13.69
CA LEU A 304 8.43 13.60 -14.90
C LEU A 304 9.70 13.98 -15.64
N ALA A 305 10.58 13.01 -15.89
CA ALA A 305 11.83 13.24 -16.60
C ALA A 305 11.57 13.68 -18.06
N PRO A 306 12.47 14.49 -18.66
CA PRO A 306 12.40 14.77 -20.10
C PRO A 306 12.44 13.49 -20.95
N LEU A 307 11.86 13.53 -22.14
CA LEU A 307 11.96 12.42 -23.09
C LEU A 307 13.41 12.26 -23.55
N THR A 308 13.88 11.01 -23.61
CA THR A 308 15.15 10.68 -24.25
C THR A 308 14.96 10.59 -25.77
N ASN A 309 16.05 10.72 -26.52
CA ASN A 309 16.01 10.56 -27.99
C ASN A 309 15.48 9.17 -28.39
N GLU A 310 15.80 8.14 -27.61
CA GLU A 310 15.31 6.77 -27.84
C GLU A 310 13.79 6.66 -27.64
N GLU A 311 13.25 7.26 -26.58
CA GLU A 311 11.82 7.27 -26.31
C GLU A 311 11.07 8.08 -27.38
N LEU A 312 11.65 9.19 -27.86
CA LEU A 312 11.11 9.96 -28.99
C LEU A 312 11.08 9.13 -30.28
N ALA A 313 12.19 8.50 -30.64
CA ALA A 313 12.28 7.67 -31.85
C ALA A 313 11.30 6.49 -31.83
N LYS A 314 11.10 5.88 -30.65
CA LYS A 314 10.11 4.81 -30.45
C LYS A 314 8.67 5.32 -30.65
N ARG A 315 8.32 6.47 -30.08
CA ARG A 315 6.98 7.07 -30.25
C ARG A 315 6.74 7.52 -31.69
N LEU A 316 7.77 8.03 -32.35
CA LEU A 316 7.73 8.43 -33.75
C LEU A 316 7.39 7.26 -34.67
N THR A 317 7.99 6.09 -34.41
CA THR A 317 7.73 4.86 -35.17
C THR A 317 6.29 4.36 -35.04
N ASN A 318 5.61 4.65 -33.93
CA ASN A 318 4.23 4.26 -33.70
C ASN A 318 3.21 5.31 -34.17
N ASN A 319 3.66 6.39 -34.82
CA ASN A 319 2.78 7.46 -35.29
C ASN A 319 2.27 7.16 -36.70
N SER A 320 0.94 7.06 -36.85
CA SER A 320 0.29 6.73 -38.13
C SER A 320 0.53 7.76 -39.25
N GLY A 321 0.74 9.03 -38.89
CA GLY A 321 1.11 10.09 -39.83
C GLY A 321 2.50 9.84 -40.41
N VAL A 322 3.49 9.59 -39.55
CA VAL A 322 4.88 9.30 -39.94
C VAL A 322 4.98 7.99 -40.73
N GLU A 323 4.19 6.98 -40.35
CA GLU A 323 4.11 5.67 -41.02
C GLU A 323 3.74 5.80 -42.51
N SER A 324 2.81 6.69 -42.84
CA SER A 324 2.39 6.91 -44.23
C SER A 324 3.55 7.44 -45.11
N TYR A 325 4.34 8.38 -44.60
CA TYR A 325 5.52 8.88 -45.31
C TYR A 325 6.64 7.85 -45.38
N ARG A 326 6.80 7.03 -44.33
CA ARG A 326 7.76 5.92 -44.32
C ARG A 326 7.46 4.92 -45.42
N HIS A 327 6.20 4.51 -45.57
CA HIS A 327 5.78 3.60 -46.63
C HIS A 327 6.03 4.16 -48.02
N GLU A 328 5.89 5.48 -48.21
CA GLU A 328 6.21 6.10 -49.49
C GLU A 328 7.71 6.02 -49.80
N VAL A 329 8.57 6.28 -48.81
CA VAL A 329 10.02 6.07 -48.93
C VAL A 329 10.35 4.62 -49.26
N GLU A 330 9.75 3.64 -48.58
CA GLU A 330 9.93 2.21 -48.84
C GLU A 330 9.46 1.80 -50.24
N ARG A 331 8.32 2.33 -50.70
CA ARG A 331 7.75 2.06 -52.02
C ARG A 331 8.64 2.59 -53.13
N LEU A 332 9.13 3.82 -52.99
CA LEU A 332 10.04 4.44 -53.95
C LEU A 332 11.43 3.81 -53.89
N SER A 333 11.91 3.44 -52.71
CA SER A 333 13.13 2.66 -52.50
C SER A 333 13.08 1.32 -53.23
N LYS A 334 11.94 0.61 -53.18
CA LYS A 334 11.71 -0.61 -53.97
C LYS A 334 11.81 -0.35 -55.48
N ARG A 335 11.34 0.79 -55.99
CA ARG A 335 11.44 1.13 -57.42
C ARG A 335 12.87 1.50 -57.85
N VAL A 336 13.59 2.24 -56.99
CA VAL A 336 14.95 2.71 -57.28
C VAL A 336 16.00 1.61 -57.10
N TYR A 337 15.86 0.77 -56.07
CA TYR A 337 16.88 -0.20 -55.64
C TYR A 337 16.45 -1.68 -55.73
N ASN A 338 15.20 -1.95 -56.12
CA ASN A 338 14.60 -3.30 -56.09
C ASN A 338 14.57 -3.94 -54.69
N LYS A 339 14.56 -3.11 -53.63
CA LYS A 339 14.47 -3.52 -52.22
C LYS A 339 13.81 -2.39 -51.41
N SER A 340 12.71 -2.67 -50.69
CA SER A 340 12.02 -1.67 -49.86
C SER A 340 12.93 -1.13 -48.75
N GLU A 341 13.60 -2.04 -48.06
CA GLU A 341 14.51 -1.77 -46.94
C GLU A 341 15.88 -1.20 -47.34
N ALA A 342 16.08 -0.76 -48.59
CA ALA A 342 17.39 -0.28 -49.03
C ALA A 342 17.88 0.96 -48.24
N LEU A 343 16.95 1.76 -47.72
CA LEU A 343 17.24 2.96 -46.93
C LEU A 343 16.84 2.83 -45.45
N LYS A 344 16.68 1.60 -44.94
CA LYS A 344 16.21 1.37 -43.56
C LYS A 344 17.07 2.08 -42.51
N GLU A 345 18.40 1.94 -42.61
CA GLU A 345 19.35 2.59 -41.69
C GLU A 345 19.26 4.12 -41.75
N ILE A 346 19.00 4.67 -42.94
CA ILE A 346 18.78 6.12 -43.10
C ILE A 346 17.51 6.55 -42.39
N VAL A 347 16.41 5.83 -42.58
CA VAL A 347 15.14 6.10 -41.91
C VAL A 347 15.30 6.03 -40.39
N GLU A 348 16.07 5.06 -39.88
CA GLU A 348 16.38 4.95 -38.44
C GLU A 348 17.21 6.13 -37.94
N MET A 349 18.23 6.57 -38.69
CA MET A 349 19.01 7.77 -38.35
C MET A 349 18.15 9.04 -38.35
N VAL A 350 17.25 9.18 -39.33
CA VAL A 350 16.31 10.31 -39.42
C VAL A 350 15.30 10.30 -38.26
N ASN A 351 14.97 9.13 -37.69
CA ASN A 351 14.12 9.06 -36.49
C ASN A 351 14.80 9.58 -35.22
N ILE A 352 16.14 9.56 -35.20
CA ILE A 352 16.94 10.09 -34.08
C ILE A 352 17.21 11.58 -34.30
N ASP A 353 17.57 11.95 -35.53
CA ASP A 353 17.84 13.33 -35.95
C ASP A 353 17.20 13.61 -37.32
N PRO A 354 15.99 14.21 -37.35
CA PRO A 354 15.30 14.51 -38.61
C PRO A 354 16.07 15.48 -39.52
N SER A 355 16.99 16.29 -38.98
CA SER A 355 17.80 17.22 -39.78
C SER A 355 18.71 16.51 -40.79
N LEU A 356 18.92 15.20 -40.63
CA LEU A 356 19.69 14.39 -41.55
C LEU A 356 18.93 14.06 -42.84
N GLY A 357 17.59 14.12 -42.85
CA GLY A 357 16.77 13.74 -43.99
C GLY A 357 17.13 14.47 -45.29
N PRO A 358 17.14 15.82 -45.30
CA PRO A 358 17.56 16.59 -46.46
C PRO A 358 19.00 16.29 -46.90
N LYS A 359 19.92 16.08 -45.95
CA LYS A 359 21.32 15.73 -46.25
C LYS A 359 21.42 14.39 -46.97
N PHE A 360 20.70 13.38 -46.51
CA PHE A 360 20.65 12.08 -47.17
C PHE A 360 19.95 12.15 -48.52
N ALA A 361 18.88 12.94 -48.65
CA ALA A 361 18.21 13.15 -49.93
C ALA A 361 19.15 13.78 -50.98
N ASP A 362 19.95 14.77 -50.59
CA ASP A 362 20.92 15.40 -51.48
C ASP A 362 22.07 14.45 -51.85
N GLN A 363 22.55 13.64 -50.90
CA GLN A 363 23.53 12.59 -51.17
C GLN A 363 22.98 11.52 -52.12
N ILE A 364 21.72 11.10 -51.96
CA ILE A 364 21.06 10.15 -52.88
C ILE A 364 20.93 10.76 -54.28
N ALA A 365 20.63 12.06 -54.38
CA ALA A 365 20.52 12.75 -55.66
C ALA A 365 21.88 12.81 -56.40
N GLN A 366 22.97 13.07 -55.67
CA GLN A 366 24.32 13.18 -56.25
C GLN A 366 24.94 11.81 -56.54
N HIS A 367 24.77 10.85 -55.63
CA HIS A 367 25.46 9.57 -55.62
C HIS A 367 24.52 8.40 -55.26
N PRO A 368 23.48 8.12 -56.06
CA PRO A 368 22.46 7.12 -55.69
C PRO A 368 23.00 5.70 -55.49
N LYS A 369 24.14 5.36 -56.11
CA LYS A 369 24.75 4.03 -56.01
C LYS A 369 25.56 3.82 -54.71
N SER A 370 25.87 4.87 -53.94
CA SER A 370 26.64 4.74 -52.69
C SER A 370 25.82 4.11 -51.57
N PHE A 371 24.49 4.22 -51.65
CA PHE A 371 23.56 3.67 -50.65
C PHE A 371 23.15 2.23 -50.96
N TYR A 372 22.76 1.98 -52.21
CA TYR A 372 22.40 0.64 -52.65
C TYR A 372 22.52 0.48 -54.16
N LYS A 373 22.54 -0.77 -54.64
CA LYS A 373 22.56 -1.05 -56.07
C LYS A 373 21.22 -0.67 -56.70
N LEU A 374 21.25 0.32 -57.60
CA LEU A 374 20.11 0.68 -58.45
C LEU A 374 19.52 -0.52 -59.21
N ALA A 375 18.21 -0.53 -59.41
CA ALA A 375 17.48 -1.56 -60.13
C ALA A 375 17.84 -1.61 -61.63
N GLY A 376 17.65 -2.77 -62.26
CA GLY A 376 17.95 -2.97 -63.69
C GLY A 376 19.45 -3.03 -64.02
N ARG A 377 19.77 -3.18 -65.32
CA ARG A 377 21.13 -3.38 -65.84
C ARG A 377 21.56 -2.19 -66.73
N LYS A 378 22.87 -1.92 -66.75
CA LYS A 378 23.52 -1.01 -67.70
C LYS A 378 24.72 -1.73 -68.30
N ILE A 379 24.67 -2.05 -69.60
CA ILE A 379 25.69 -2.81 -70.33
C ILE A 379 26.13 -1.95 -71.52
N PHE A 380 27.43 -1.68 -71.67
CA PHE A 380 27.99 -0.83 -72.74
C PHE A 380 27.23 0.49 -72.99
N GLY A 381 26.79 1.16 -71.92
CA GLY A 381 26.04 2.42 -72.01
C GLY A 381 24.52 2.27 -72.22
N ILE A 382 24.03 1.10 -72.63
CA ILE A 382 22.61 0.82 -72.83
C ILE A 382 21.95 0.49 -71.48
N LYS A 383 20.90 1.24 -71.13
CA LYS A 383 20.12 1.08 -69.89
C LYS A 383 18.87 0.22 -70.15
N SER A 384 18.62 -0.79 -69.32
CA SER A 384 17.34 -1.54 -69.35
C SER A 384 16.15 -0.65 -68.97
N PRO A 385 14.90 -0.97 -69.34
CA PRO A 385 13.71 -0.21 -68.92
C PRO A 385 13.66 0.05 -67.41
N ASN A 386 13.89 -1.00 -66.59
CA ASN A 386 13.94 -0.89 -65.13
C ASN A 386 15.04 0.05 -64.61
N ARG A 387 16.13 0.24 -65.37
CA ARG A 387 17.23 1.13 -65.00
C ARG A 387 16.87 2.59 -65.27
N ARG A 388 16.22 2.87 -66.41
CA ARG A 388 15.72 4.22 -66.72
C ARG A 388 14.66 4.65 -65.71
N HIS A 389 13.69 3.77 -65.43
CA HIS A 389 12.64 4.02 -64.43
C HIS A 389 13.21 4.25 -63.03
N ALA A 390 14.22 3.48 -62.62
CA ALA A 390 14.89 3.67 -61.34
C ALA A 390 15.55 5.06 -61.25
N GLU A 391 16.28 5.47 -62.29
CA GLU A 391 16.95 6.78 -62.32
C GLU A 391 15.94 7.94 -62.37
N GLU A 392 14.85 7.81 -63.12
CA GLU A 392 13.75 8.81 -63.20
C GLU A 392 12.95 8.92 -61.89
N THR A 393 12.94 7.87 -61.05
CA THR A 393 12.23 7.86 -59.76
C THR A 393 13.07 8.47 -58.62
N ILE A 394 14.38 8.68 -58.81
CA ILE A 394 15.27 9.23 -57.76
C ILE A 394 14.77 10.58 -57.21
N PRO A 395 14.36 11.58 -58.01
CA PRO A 395 13.86 12.85 -57.48
C PRO A 395 12.64 12.67 -56.58
N GLN A 396 11.73 11.76 -56.94
CA GLN A 396 10.55 11.43 -56.12
C GLN A 396 10.97 10.80 -54.79
N LEU A 397 11.98 9.91 -54.80
CA LEU A 397 12.51 9.29 -53.59
C LEU A 397 13.17 10.32 -52.66
N CYS A 398 13.96 11.24 -53.23
CA CYS A 398 14.57 12.33 -52.48
C CYS A 398 13.51 13.24 -51.84
N GLU A 399 12.45 13.58 -52.59
CA GLU A 399 11.35 14.39 -52.08
C GLU A 399 10.55 13.68 -50.99
N ALA A 400 10.28 12.38 -51.16
CA ALA A 400 9.63 11.56 -50.15
C ALA A 400 10.46 11.47 -48.87
N LEU A 401 11.79 11.38 -48.97
CA LEU A 401 12.68 11.36 -47.82
C LEU A 401 12.73 12.73 -47.10
N LYS A 402 12.69 13.84 -47.84
CA LYS A 402 12.56 15.19 -47.25
C LYS A 402 11.22 15.34 -46.54
N SER A 403 10.13 14.97 -47.20
CA SER A 403 8.78 14.99 -46.63
C SER A 403 8.66 14.12 -45.38
N TYR A 404 9.30 12.94 -45.39
CA TYR A 404 9.39 12.06 -44.22
C TYR A 404 10.09 12.74 -43.04
N ALA A 405 11.23 13.37 -43.31
CA ALA A 405 12.01 14.07 -42.30
C ALA A 405 11.27 15.28 -41.72
N ASP A 406 10.58 16.06 -42.55
CA ASP A 406 9.76 17.19 -42.10
C ASP A 406 8.59 16.72 -41.22
N MET A 407 7.91 15.64 -41.61
CA MET A 407 6.84 15.05 -40.81
C MET A 407 7.38 14.49 -39.48
N ALA A 408 8.55 13.85 -39.51
CA ALA A 408 9.20 13.34 -38.32
C ALA A 408 9.57 14.49 -37.37
N GLN A 409 10.19 15.56 -37.87
CA GLN A 409 10.54 16.76 -37.11
C GLN A 409 9.29 17.37 -36.44
N HIS A 410 8.23 17.63 -37.21
CA HIS A 410 7.00 18.20 -36.68
C HIS A 410 6.35 17.30 -35.61
N THR A 411 6.38 15.98 -35.83
CA THR A 411 5.88 15.01 -34.85
C THR A 411 6.71 15.02 -33.57
N MET A 412 8.04 15.08 -33.65
CA MET A 412 8.92 15.17 -32.48
C MET A 412 8.68 16.46 -31.68
N GLU A 413 8.57 17.60 -32.36
CA GLU A 413 8.27 18.88 -31.72
C GLU A 413 6.94 18.85 -30.97
N ASN A 414 5.89 18.31 -31.59
CA ASN A 414 4.59 18.13 -30.97
C ASN A 414 4.66 17.19 -29.75
N LEU A 415 5.39 16.08 -29.83
CA LEU A 415 5.58 15.14 -28.73
C LEU A 415 6.31 15.78 -27.54
N ILE A 416 7.36 16.56 -27.82
CA ILE A 416 8.12 17.31 -26.81
C ILE A 416 7.21 18.36 -26.15
N GLU A 417 6.45 19.12 -26.92
CA GLU A 417 5.56 20.16 -26.39
C GLU A 417 4.46 19.57 -25.50
N GLN A 418 3.83 18.46 -25.93
CA GLN A 418 2.83 17.74 -25.14
C GLN A 418 3.44 17.22 -23.83
N HIS A 419 4.64 16.63 -23.89
CA HIS A 419 5.33 16.14 -22.71
C HIS A 419 5.67 17.27 -21.72
N GLN A 420 6.11 18.43 -22.22
CA GLN A 420 6.36 19.60 -21.37
C GLN A 420 5.08 20.18 -20.75
N LYS A 421 3.96 20.18 -21.47
CA LYS A 421 2.65 20.56 -20.91
C LYS A 421 2.28 19.63 -19.75
N GLU A 422 2.50 18.33 -19.93
CA GLU A 422 2.27 17.33 -18.91
C GLU A 422 3.19 17.49 -17.69
N GLN A 423 4.49 17.73 -17.91
CA GLN A 423 5.44 18.07 -16.84
C GLN A 423 4.96 19.26 -16.01
N ARG A 424 4.51 20.34 -16.66
CA ARG A 424 3.95 21.52 -15.97
C ARG A 424 2.66 21.21 -15.22
N ARG A 425 1.79 20.35 -15.79
CA ARG A 425 0.52 19.94 -15.18
C ARG A 425 0.75 19.27 -13.82
N ILE A 426 1.64 18.29 -13.78
CA ILE A 426 1.86 17.44 -12.60
C ILE A 426 2.83 18.05 -11.58
N ALA A 427 3.66 19.03 -11.98
CA ALA A 427 4.62 19.71 -11.11
C ALA A 427 3.99 20.54 -9.97
N HIS A 428 2.68 20.80 -10.03
CA HIS A 428 1.95 21.56 -9.03
C HIS A 428 1.20 20.62 -8.07
N SER A 429 1.25 20.91 -6.76
CA SER A 429 0.38 20.27 -5.78
C SER A 429 -0.99 20.96 -5.74
N VAL A 430 -1.99 20.24 -5.25
CA VAL A 430 -3.27 20.81 -4.84
C VAL A 430 -3.41 20.55 -3.35
N GLU A 431 -3.53 21.61 -2.56
CA GLU A 431 -3.80 21.49 -1.13
C GLU A 431 -5.26 21.12 -0.87
N LYS A 432 -5.56 20.62 0.33
CA LYS A 432 -6.94 20.38 0.76
C LYS A 432 -7.74 21.69 0.76
N PRO A 433 -9.06 21.62 0.56
CA PRO A 433 -9.90 22.80 0.64
C PRO A 433 -9.71 23.48 2.00
N GLY A 434 -9.63 24.81 2.03
CA GLY A 434 -9.56 25.57 3.28
C GLY A 434 -10.80 25.36 4.16
N ARG A 435 -10.73 25.79 5.44
CA ARG A 435 -11.81 25.54 6.42
C ARG A 435 -13.19 26.00 5.95
N ASP A 436 -13.28 27.18 5.32
CA ASP A 436 -14.55 27.73 4.82
C ASP A 436 -15.19 26.83 3.75
N LEU A 437 -14.36 26.30 2.84
CA LEU A 437 -14.83 25.36 1.82
C LEU A 437 -15.18 24.00 2.42
N GLN A 438 -14.42 23.52 3.41
CA GLN A 438 -14.77 22.30 4.13
C GLN A 438 -16.13 22.43 4.81
N GLN A 439 -16.39 23.57 5.47
CA GLN A 439 -17.69 23.85 6.09
C GLN A 439 -18.79 23.92 5.02
N LEU A 440 -18.57 24.64 3.91
CA LEU A 440 -19.51 24.70 2.80
C LEU A 440 -19.89 23.29 2.30
N PHE A 441 -18.92 22.39 2.16
CA PHE A 441 -19.14 21.02 1.69
C PHE A 441 -19.89 20.10 2.67
N THR A 442 -20.11 20.54 3.92
CA THR A 442 -20.95 19.84 4.89
C THR A 442 -22.41 20.30 4.87
N LEU A 443 -22.70 21.43 4.24
CA LEU A 443 -24.04 22.01 4.16
C LEU A 443 -24.91 21.30 3.12
N SER A 444 -26.24 21.39 3.30
CA SER A 444 -27.19 20.93 2.28
C SER A 444 -27.10 21.78 1.00
N SER A 445 -27.58 21.26 -0.13
CA SER A 445 -27.60 22.01 -1.40
C SER A 445 -28.29 23.39 -1.30
N GLU A 446 -29.33 23.53 -0.47
CA GLU A 446 -30.02 24.81 -0.24
C GLU A 446 -29.18 25.78 0.57
N GLN A 447 -28.61 25.32 1.68
CA GLN A 447 -27.72 26.11 2.53
C GLN A 447 -26.46 26.53 1.78
N GLN A 448 -25.89 25.64 0.95
CA GLN A 448 -24.77 25.98 0.07
C GLN A 448 -25.13 27.15 -0.86
N ARG A 449 -26.31 27.12 -1.49
CA ARG A 449 -26.79 28.22 -2.33
C ARG A 449 -26.88 29.52 -1.55
N GLU A 450 -27.53 29.50 -0.41
CA GLU A 450 -27.71 30.70 0.42
C GLU A 450 -26.36 31.33 0.81
N VAL A 451 -25.47 30.54 1.40
CA VAL A 451 -24.15 31.01 1.86
C VAL A 451 -23.30 31.51 0.69
N LEU A 452 -23.29 30.80 -0.44
CA LEU A 452 -22.59 31.25 -1.64
C LEU A 452 -23.17 32.56 -2.18
N SER A 453 -24.49 32.76 -2.10
CA SER A 453 -25.15 33.99 -2.57
C SER A 453 -24.75 35.24 -1.78
N LEU A 454 -24.37 35.05 -0.51
CA LEU A 454 -24.02 36.10 0.44
C LEU A 454 -22.50 36.38 0.52
N SER A 455 -21.64 35.44 0.12
CA SER A 455 -20.18 35.56 0.25
C SER A 455 -19.42 35.50 -1.09
N PRO A 456 -19.07 36.65 -1.68
CA PRO A 456 -18.21 36.72 -2.87
C PRO A 456 -16.81 36.12 -2.65
N ILE A 457 -16.28 36.23 -1.43
CA ILE A 457 -14.97 35.67 -1.06
C ILE A 457 -15.02 34.14 -1.17
N LEU A 458 -16.06 33.51 -0.62
CA LEU A 458 -16.23 32.06 -0.69
C LEU A 458 -16.44 31.57 -2.13
N GLN A 459 -17.17 32.33 -2.96
CA GLN A 459 -17.27 32.04 -4.39
C GLN A 459 -15.90 32.06 -5.09
N LYS A 460 -15.05 33.05 -4.77
CA LYS A 460 -13.69 33.16 -5.33
C LYS A 460 -12.80 32.00 -4.86
N GLN A 461 -12.87 31.63 -3.58
CA GLN A 461 -12.16 30.47 -3.04
C GLN A 461 -12.59 29.18 -3.76
N LEU A 462 -13.90 28.95 -3.91
CA LEU A 462 -14.46 27.79 -4.61
C LEU A 462 -14.01 27.74 -6.08
N HIS A 463 -14.06 28.88 -6.78
CA HIS A 463 -13.60 28.97 -8.17
C HIS A 463 -12.09 28.67 -8.29
N THR A 464 -11.28 29.21 -7.39
CA THR A 464 -9.83 28.99 -7.36
C THR A 464 -9.50 27.52 -7.13
N PHE A 465 -10.15 26.90 -6.14
CA PHE A 465 -9.94 25.49 -5.82
C PHE A 465 -10.39 24.57 -6.96
N ALA A 466 -11.55 24.84 -7.57
CA ALA A 466 -12.01 24.09 -8.73
C ALA A 466 -11.06 24.19 -9.92
N ARG A 467 -10.49 25.38 -10.17
CA ARG A 467 -9.50 25.60 -11.23
C ARG A 467 -8.21 24.83 -10.94
N GLN A 468 -7.75 24.79 -9.69
CA GLN A 468 -6.59 23.99 -9.30
C GLN A 468 -6.81 22.50 -9.56
N LEU A 469 -7.96 21.95 -9.15
CA LEU A 469 -8.32 20.56 -9.42
C LEU A 469 -8.38 20.25 -10.91
N HIS A 470 -9.06 21.10 -11.69
CA HIS A 470 -9.21 20.91 -13.13
C HIS A 470 -7.87 20.98 -13.87
N ASN A 471 -7.01 21.93 -13.50
CA ASN A 471 -5.70 22.07 -14.12
C ASN A 471 -4.76 20.93 -13.70
N ARG A 472 -4.92 20.37 -12.50
CA ARG A 472 -4.05 19.30 -12.00
C ARG A 472 -4.46 17.92 -12.50
N LEU A 473 -5.73 17.67 -12.79
CA LEU A 473 -6.22 16.35 -13.17
C LEU A 473 -6.29 16.17 -14.70
N SER A 474 -5.89 14.99 -15.19
CA SER A 474 -5.99 14.63 -16.60
C SER A 474 -7.42 14.22 -16.96
N SER A 475 -7.73 14.15 -18.26
CA SER A 475 -9.00 13.62 -18.74
C SER A 475 -9.27 12.19 -18.24
N GLU A 476 -8.20 11.38 -18.15
CA GLU A 476 -8.26 10.00 -17.66
C GLU A 476 -8.52 9.90 -16.16
N GLU A 477 -7.87 10.77 -15.38
CA GLU A 477 -8.11 10.87 -13.94
C GLU A 477 -9.53 11.36 -13.66
N HIS A 478 -10.03 12.34 -14.42
CA HIS A 478 -11.43 12.77 -14.36
C HIS A 478 -12.41 11.64 -14.71
N ARG A 479 -12.08 10.82 -15.72
CA ARG A 479 -12.87 9.64 -16.09
C ARG A 479 -12.94 8.62 -14.95
N ALA A 480 -11.81 8.28 -14.33
CA ALA A 480 -11.80 7.37 -13.17
C ALA A 480 -12.62 7.90 -11.98
N ILE A 481 -12.63 9.22 -11.74
CA ILE A 481 -13.45 9.87 -10.72
C ILE A 481 -14.96 9.72 -11.03
N GLN A 482 -15.34 9.89 -12.30
CA GLN A 482 -16.73 9.75 -12.76
C GLN A 482 -17.21 8.29 -12.65
N GLU A 483 -16.34 7.35 -13.02
CA GLU A 483 -16.56 5.89 -12.90
C GLU A 483 -16.56 5.41 -11.43
N ASN A 484 -16.23 6.29 -10.47
CA ASN A 484 -16.09 5.96 -9.05
C ASN A 484 -15.09 4.81 -8.81
N ASN A 485 -13.97 4.81 -9.55
CA ASN A 485 -12.92 3.78 -9.49
C ASN A 485 -11.67 4.31 -8.76
N PRO A 486 -11.61 4.22 -7.42
CA PRO A 486 -10.50 4.78 -6.64
C PRO A 486 -9.19 4.02 -6.84
N LEU A 487 -9.24 2.73 -7.19
CA LEU A 487 -8.05 1.93 -7.44
C LEU A 487 -7.34 2.37 -8.73
N LYS A 488 -8.10 2.57 -9.82
CA LYS A 488 -7.58 3.12 -11.08
C LYS A 488 -6.99 4.52 -10.86
N LEU A 489 -7.69 5.37 -10.11
CA LEU A 489 -7.20 6.71 -9.79
C LEU A 489 -5.92 6.69 -8.93
N SER A 490 -5.86 5.81 -7.92
CA SER A 490 -4.68 5.59 -7.06
C SER A 490 -3.46 5.20 -7.89
N CYS A 491 -3.60 4.27 -8.85
CA CYS A 491 -2.53 3.89 -9.77
C CYS A 491 -2.08 5.06 -10.65
N MET A 492 -3.01 5.81 -11.25
CA MET A 492 -2.67 6.92 -12.14
C MET A 492 -2.00 8.09 -11.42
N LEU A 493 -2.35 8.36 -10.16
CA LEU A 493 -1.80 9.45 -9.37
C LEU A 493 -0.62 9.04 -8.47
N GLY A 494 -0.34 7.75 -8.31
CA GLY A 494 0.75 7.28 -7.45
C GLY A 494 0.49 7.55 -5.96
N VAL A 495 -0.75 7.40 -5.51
CA VAL A 495 -1.19 7.66 -4.12
C VAL A 495 -1.94 6.46 -3.54
N SER A 496 -2.22 6.46 -2.25
CA SER A 496 -3.04 5.42 -1.59
C SER A 496 -4.49 5.43 -2.08
N GLU A 497 -5.20 4.30 -1.96
CA GLU A 497 -6.62 4.23 -2.33
C GLU A 497 -7.47 5.17 -1.47
N SER A 498 -7.18 5.27 -0.17
CA SER A 498 -7.81 6.25 0.73
C SER A 498 -7.60 7.70 0.26
N LYS A 499 -6.39 8.04 -0.21
CA LYS A 499 -6.11 9.36 -0.79
C LYS A 499 -6.90 9.59 -2.08
N ALA A 500 -6.96 8.59 -2.96
CA ALA A 500 -7.76 8.65 -4.17
C ALA A 500 -9.26 8.86 -3.88
N LYS A 501 -9.79 8.22 -2.82
CA LYS A 501 -11.16 8.47 -2.32
C LYS A 501 -11.34 9.90 -1.81
N GLU A 502 -10.36 10.45 -1.11
CA GLU A 502 -10.36 11.84 -0.65
C GLU A 502 -10.42 12.83 -1.84
N ILE A 503 -9.58 12.61 -2.86
CA ILE A 503 -9.55 13.39 -4.10
C ILE A 503 -10.91 13.29 -4.82
N THR A 504 -11.44 12.08 -4.98
CA THR A 504 -12.75 11.82 -5.59
C THR A 504 -13.85 12.59 -4.88
N LYS A 505 -13.86 12.57 -3.54
CA LYS A 505 -14.83 13.30 -2.72
C LYS A 505 -14.71 14.80 -2.92
N ALA A 506 -13.50 15.36 -2.83
CA ALA A 506 -13.26 16.79 -2.99
C ALA A 506 -13.70 17.30 -4.38
N VAL A 507 -13.42 16.55 -5.44
CA VAL A 507 -13.84 16.90 -6.81
C VAL A 507 -15.37 16.88 -6.94
N LYS A 508 -16.04 15.85 -6.40
CA LYS A 508 -17.51 15.74 -6.43
C LYS A 508 -18.18 16.89 -5.66
N GLN A 509 -17.73 17.17 -4.44
CA GLN A 509 -18.26 18.25 -3.60
C GLN A 509 -18.04 19.63 -4.24
N THR A 510 -16.87 19.85 -4.85
CA THR A 510 -16.57 21.09 -5.57
C THR A 510 -17.50 21.28 -6.77
N LYS A 511 -17.74 20.22 -7.54
CA LYS A 511 -18.65 20.26 -8.71
C LYS A 511 -20.10 20.55 -8.28
N GLU A 512 -20.55 19.95 -7.17
CA GLU A 512 -21.89 20.19 -6.61
C GLU A 512 -22.05 21.65 -6.19
N ALA A 513 -21.12 22.19 -5.40
CA ALA A 513 -21.17 23.60 -4.97
C ALA A 513 -21.10 24.57 -6.17
N GLN A 514 -20.33 24.26 -7.22
CA GLN A 514 -20.33 25.05 -8.45
C GLN A 514 -21.67 24.98 -9.20
N CYS A 515 -22.34 23.84 -9.18
CA CYS A 515 -23.69 23.69 -9.75
C CYS A 515 -24.68 24.61 -9.03
N GLN A 516 -24.65 24.60 -7.70
CA GLN A 516 -25.47 25.48 -6.86
C GLN A 516 -25.25 26.97 -7.18
N LEU A 517 -23.99 27.39 -7.37
CA LEU A 517 -23.66 28.75 -7.76
C LEU A 517 -24.20 29.13 -9.16
N ARG A 518 -24.20 28.19 -10.12
CA ARG A 518 -24.76 28.43 -11.46
C ARG A 518 -26.28 28.57 -11.42
N THR A 519 -26.97 27.74 -10.65
CA THR A 519 -28.43 27.82 -10.46
C THR A 519 -28.86 29.17 -9.91
N LEU A 520 -28.11 29.75 -8.96
CA LEU A 520 -28.36 31.11 -8.46
C LEU A 520 -28.22 32.20 -9.53
N LYS A 521 -27.25 32.06 -10.43
CA LYS A 521 -27.06 33.02 -11.52
C LYS A 521 -28.24 32.98 -12.49
N ILE A 522 -28.70 31.77 -12.82
CA ILE A 522 -29.86 31.56 -13.70
C ILE A 522 -31.12 32.15 -13.06
N SER A 523 -31.41 31.85 -11.78
CA SER A 523 -32.61 32.38 -11.11
C SER A 523 -32.62 33.91 -11.00
N ARG A 524 -31.48 34.54 -10.71
CA ARG A 524 -31.34 36.01 -10.69
C ARG A 524 -31.49 36.63 -12.08
N SER A 525 -31.00 35.98 -13.13
CA SER A 525 -31.17 36.44 -14.51
C SER A 525 -32.62 36.32 -14.99
N SER A 526 -33.32 35.22 -14.67
CA SER A 526 -34.74 35.05 -14.99
C SER A 526 -35.63 36.03 -14.22
N ALA A 527 -35.34 36.31 -12.94
CA ALA A 527 -36.07 37.31 -12.16
C ALA A 527 -35.91 38.72 -12.75
N ARG A 528 -34.69 39.09 -13.18
CA ARG A 528 -34.42 40.39 -13.84
C ARG A 528 -35.09 40.53 -15.21
N ALA A 529 -35.29 39.43 -15.93
CA ALA A 529 -35.97 39.42 -17.22
C ALA A 529 -37.51 39.51 -17.10
N LEU A 530 -38.09 39.24 -15.92
CA LEU A 530 -39.53 39.37 -15.65
C LEU A 530 -39.91 40.74 -15.07
N THR A 531 -38.92 41.55 -14.67
CA THR A 531 -39.10 42.90 -14.09
C THR A 531 -38.78 44.05 -15.05
N ASN A 532 -38.45 43.73 -16.30
CA ASN A 532 -38.31 44.68 -17.42
C ASN A 532 -39.43 44.40 -18.42
#